data_AF-A0AAD3DXS3-F1
#
_entry.id   AF-A0AAD3DXS3-F1
#
_cell.length_a   1.000
_cell.length_b   1.000
_cell.length_c   1.000
_cell.angle_alpha   90.00
_cell.angle_beta   90.00
_cell.angle_gamma   90.00
#
_symmetry.space_group_name_H-M   'P 1'
#
loop_
_entity.id
_entity.type
_entity.pdbx_description
1 polymer ?
#
loop_
_entity_poly.entity_id
_entity_poly.type
_entity_poly.pdbx_seq_one_letter_code
_entity_poly.pdbx_strand_id
1 'polypeptide(L)'
;EAAAALEENEKLKLTLQQALFPLRHMTLAQVQAMRERHAGRELPGFSPYSAVEELIQEFKGKWSAHARECLEEVAEAAQEQAGGLVAETFERFPKALRAVGMALSDYIEDLSAETERGISSLMDMEEYDTFTLNDHYLKDQFTTFLGRLKRAYLRPPAWGPDEKREITNLLAQLSGYGVRFTNHDDLFMAQPTPVD
;
A
#
# COMPACT_ATOMS: atom_id res chain seq x y z
N GLU A 1 11.91 -19.29 -2.75
CA GLU A 1 11.02 -20.46 -2.53
C GLU A 1 9.61 -20.08 -2.12
N ALA A 2 9.38 -19.26 -1.07
CA ALA A 2 8.02 -18.87 -0.66
C ALA A 2 7.21 -18.08 -1.70
N ALA A 3 7.84 -17.19 -2.48
CA ALA A 3 7.18 -16.46 -3.56
C ALA A 3 6.75 -17.38 -4.72
N ALA A 4 7.58 -18.37 -5.08
CA ALA A 4 7.28 -19.35 -6.12
C ALA A 4 6.14 -20.31 -5.70
N ALA A 5 6.12 -20.73 -4.44
CA ALA A 5 5.04 -21.54 -3.87
C ALA A 5 3.69 -20.79 -3.80
N LEU A 6 3.73 -19.44 -3.76
CA LEU A 6 2.55 -18.58 -3.81
C LEU A 6 2.03 -18.37 -5.23
N GLU A 7 2.91 -18.31 -6.23
CA GLU A 7 2.51 -18.21 -7.63
C GLU A 7 1.72 -19.44 -8.09
N GLU A 8 2.11 -20.63 -7.65
CA GLU A 8 1.50 -21.91 -8.00
C GLU A 8 0.22 -22.25 -7.21
N ASN A 9 -0.05 -21.59 -6.08
CA ASN A 9 -1.14 -21.99 -5.18
C ASN A 9 -2.25 -20.93 -5.07
N GLU A 10 -3.21 -20.97 -6.00
CA GLU A 10 -4.36 -20.05 -6.03
C GLU A 10 -5.19 -20.07 -4.73
N LYS A 11 -5.31 -21.24 -4.07
CA LYS A 11 -6.03 -21.34 -2.78
C LYS A 11 -5.34 -20.55 -1.69
N LEU A 12 -4.01 -20.54 -1.68
CA LEU A 12 -3.22 -19.76 -0.74
C LEU A 12 -3.40 -18.25 -1.01
N LYS A 13 -3.38 -17.82 -2.27
CA LYS A 13 -3.66 -16.41 -2.64
C LYS A 13 -5.04 -15.97 -2.15
N LEU A 14 -6.06 -16.79 -2.39
CA LEU A 14 -7.44 -16.51 -1.99
C LEU A 14 -7.57 -16.44 -0.45
N THR A 15 -6.88 -17.34 0.27
CA THR A 15 -6.87 -17.35 1.74
C THR A 15 -6.17 -16.11 2.29
N LEU A 16 -5.05 -15.68 1.70
CA LEU A 16 -4.34 -14.47 2.10
C LEU A 16 -5.18 -13.22 1.83
N GLN A 17 -5.85 -13.14 0.67
CA GLN A 17 -6.76 -12.04 0.35
C GLN A 17 -7.95 -11.97 1.33
N GLN A 18 -8.58 -13.11 1.63
CA GLN A 18 -9.67 -13.18 2.62
C GLN A 18 -9.21 -12.77 4.02
N ALA A 19 -7.96 -13.08 4.38
CA ALA A 19 -7.34 -12.66 5.62
C ALA A 19 -6.72 -11.25 5.57
N LEU A 20 -6.90 -10.53 4.45
CA LEU A 20 -6.40 -9.17 4.22
C LEU A 20 -4.87 -9.05 4.36
N PHE A 21 -4.14 -10.11 4.06
CA PHE A 21 -2.67 -10.11 3.98
C PHE A 21 -2.20 -9.66 2.60
N PRO A 22 -1.04 -9.00 2.51
CA PRO A 22 -0.48 -8.60 1.23
C PRO A 22 -0.08 -9.84 0.42
N LEU A 23 -0.43 -9.84 -0.86
CA LEU A 23 -0.08 -10.91 -1.79
C LEU A 23 1.44 -11.03 -2.00
N ARG A 24 2.11 -9.87 -1.99
CA ARG A 24 3.56 -9.77 -1.98
C ARG A 24 4.03 -9.67 -0.53
N HIS A 25 4.90 -10.57 -0.12
CA HIS A 25 5.43 -10.63 1.23
C HIS A 25 6.95 -10.69 1.18
N MET A 26 7.58 -10.15 2.22
CA MET A 26 9.02 -10.29 2.43
C MET A 26 9.27 -11.46 3.38
N THR A 27 10.16 -12.36 3.02
CA THR A 27 10.57 -13.46 3.89
C THR A 27 11.44 -12.96 5.03
N LEU A 28 11.48 -13.70 6.15
CA LEU A 28 12.32 -13.34 7.29
C LEU A 28 13.80 -13.19 6.91
N ALA A 29 14.31 -14.04 6.01
CA ALA A 29 15.67 -13.95 5.50
C ALA A 29 15.91 -12.65 4.72
N GLN A 30 14.94 -12.21 3.91
CA GLN A 30 15.02 -10.92 3.21
C GLN A 30 14.99 -9.73 4.17
N VAL A 31 14.15 -9.79 5.20
CA VAL A 31 14.11 -8.76 6.26
C VAL A 31 15.44 -8.71 7.01
N GLN A 32 16.02 -9.87 7.37
CA GLN A 32 17.32 -9.95 8.05
C GLN A 32 18.43 -9.38 7.17
N ALA A 33 18.53 -9.80 5.91
CA ALA A 33 19.52 -9.28 4.98
C ALA A 33 19.36 -7.76 4.76
N MET A 34 18.13 -7.26 4.68
CA MET A 34 17.88 -5.83 4.59
C MET A 34 18.34 -5.09 5.84
N ARG A 35 18.01 -5.59 7.04
CA ARG A 35 18.49 -5.02 8.31
C ARG A 35 20.02 -5.02 8.39
N GLU A 36 20.68 -6.08 7.97
CA GLU A 36 22.15 -6.17 7.95
C GLU A 36 22.79 -5.18 6.97
N ARG A 37 22.20 -5.00 5.77
CA ARG A 37 22.69 -4.00 4.80
C ARG A 37 22.61 -2.57 5.33
N HIS A 38 21.59 -2.28 6.13
CA HIS A 38 21.39 -0.96 6.75
C HIS A 38 21.93 -0.86 8.17
N ALA A 39 22.52 -1.94 8.72
CA ALA A 39 23.18 -1.94 10.01
C ALA A 39 24.48 -1.14 9.90
N GLY A 40 24.35 0.19 9.94
CA GLY A 40 25.47 1.13 9.96
C GLY A 40 26.12 1.19 11.34
N ARG A 41 26.52 2.40 11.76
CA ARG A 41 27.05 2.67 13.11
C ARG A 41 25.97 2.69 14.21
N GLU A 42 24.74 2.29 13.89
CA GLU A 42 23.64 2.34 14.84
C GLU A 42 23.78 1.28 15.93
N LEU A 43 23.17 1.55 17.07
CA LEU A 43 23.20 0.64 18.21
C LEU A 43 22.44 -0.65 17.87
N PRO A 44 23.00 -1.83 18.21
CA PRO A 44 22.28 -3.09 18.10
C PRO A 44 20.93 -3.02 18.84
N GLY A 45 19.86 -3.43 18.17
CA GLY A 45 18.50 -3.43 18.73
C GLY A 45 17.56 -2.39 18.12
N PHE A 46 18.07 -1.39 17.39
CA PHE A 46 17.24 -0.48 16.62
C PHE A 46 17.11 -0.95 15.17
N SER A 47 15.92 -0.76 14.57
CA SER A 47 15.75 -0.96 13.13
C SER A 47 16.18 0.32 12.42
N PRO A 48 17.13 0.26 11.47
CA PRO A 48 17.58 1.45 10.75
C PRO A 48 16.42 2.10 10.01
N TYR A 49 16.27 3.42 10.12
CA TYR A 49 15.23 4.16 9.41
C TYR A 49 15.40 4.04 7.88
N SER A 50 16.65 4.02 7.41
CA SER A 50 17.00 3.83 5.99
C SER A 50 16.49 2.51 5.39
N ALA A 51 16.34 1.46 6.21
CA ALA A 51 15.73 0.20 5.75
C ALA A 51 14.23 0.37 5.47
N VAL A 52 13.54 1.18 6.27
CA VAL A 52 12.13 1.50 6.09
C VAL A 52 11.94 2.42 4.89
N GLU A 53 12.83 3.38 4.68
CA GLU A 53 12.84 4.22 3.48
C GLU A 53 13.02 3.37 2.21
N GLU A 54 14.01 2.46 2.17
CA GLU A 54 14.21 1.56 1.01
C GLU A 54 12.96 0.73 0.72
N LEU A 55 12.30 0.19 1.76
CA LEU A 55 11.04 -0.55 1.61
C LEU A 55 9.96 0.31 0.98
N ILE A 56 9.74 1.51 1.53
CA ILE A 56 8.71 2.41 1.05
C ILE A 56 8.98 2.81 -0.40
N GLN A 57 10.24 3.08 -0.76
CA GLN A 57 10.64 3.35 -2.15
C GLN A 57 10.34 2.19 -3.09
N GLU A 58 10.62 0.95 -2.69
CA GLU A 58 10.32 -0.22 -3.52
C GLU A 58 8.81 -0.34 -3.83
N PHE A 59 7.96 0.06 -2.89
CA PHE A 59 6.51 0.09 -3.10
C PHE A 59 6.05 1.32 -3.90
N LYS A 60 6.64 2.51 -3.67
CA LYS A 60 6.35 3.75 -4.41
C LYS A 60 6.75 3.66 -5.89
N GLY A 61 7.86 2.98 -6.20
CA GLY A 61 8.43 2.92 -7.56
C GLY A 61 7.50 2.37 -8.65
N LYS A 62 6.35 1.78 -8.29
CA LYS A 62 5.32 1.33 -9.25
C LYS A 62 4.32 2.42 -9.64
N TRP A 63 4.21 3.49 -8.88
CA TRP A 63 3.21 4.54 -9.11
C TRP A 63 3.44 5.29 -10.42
N SER A 64 4.71 5.54 -10.77
CA SER A 64 5.04 6.24 -12.01
C SER A 64 4.55 5.49 -13.25
N ALA A 65 4.73 4.16 -13.29
CA ALA A 65 4.28 3.35 -14.41
C ALA A 65 2.74 3.38 -14.53
N HIS A 66 2.03 3.14 -13.43
CA HIS A 66 0.57 3.15 -13.43
C HIS A 66 -0.04 4.52 -13.72
N ALA A 67 0.60 5.60 -13.28
CA ALA A 67 0.15 6.96 -13.57
C ALA A 67 0.31 7.31 -15.06
N ARG A 68 1.40 6.88 -15.69
CA ARG A 68 1.60 7.05 -17.14
C ARG A 68 0.63 6.21 -17.95
N GLU A 69 0.45 4.94 -17.60
CA GLU A 69 -0.52 4.04 -18.23
C GLU A 69 -1.93 4.63 -18.17
N CYS A 70 -2.34 5.16 -17.01
CA CYS A 70 -3.63 5.83 -16.88
C CYS A 70 -3.74 7.10 -17.73
N LEU A 71 -2.67 7.90 -17.85
CA LEU A 71 -2.65 9.07 -18.71
C LEU A 71 -2.79 8.69 -20.19
N GLU A 72 -2.07 7.66 -20.64
CA GLU A 72 -2.14 7.13 -22.01
C GLU A 72 -3.57 6.67 -22.33
N GLU A 73 -4.18 5.85 -21.47
CA GLU A 73 -5.56 5.40 -21.66
C GLU A 73 -6.57 6.56 -21.76
N VAL A 74 -6.41 7.59 -20.91
CA VAL A 74 -7.29 8.77 -20.92
C VAL A 74 -7.07 9.61 -22.17
N ALA A 75 -5.83 9.81 -22.60
CA ALA A 75 -5.50 10.55 -23.81
C ALA A 75 -6.05 9.86 -25.06
N GLU A 76 -5.88 8.53 -25.16
CA GLU A 76 -6.44 7.72 -26.25
C GLU A 76 -7.97 7.82 -26.29
N ALA A 77 -8.64 7.63 -25.14
CA ALA A 77 -10.10 7.75 -25.06
C ALA A 77 -10.59 9.15 -25.41
N ALA A 78 -9.87 10.20 -24.99
CA ALA A 78 -10.19 11.57 -25.34
C ALA A 78 -10.07 11.79 -26.85
N GLN A 79 -9.00 11.28 -27.48
CA GLN A 79 -8.74 11.44 -28.91
C GLN A 79 -9.75 10.68 -29.77
N GLU A 80 -10.15 9.48 -29.36
CA GLU A 80 -11.20 8.70 -30.04
C GLU A 80 -12.55 9.44 -30.00
N GLN A 81 -12.98 9.88 -28.81
CA GLN A 81 -14.27 10.57 -28.65
C GLN A 81 -14.29 11.92 -29.38
N ALA A 82 -13.22 12.70 -29.22
CA ALA A 82 -13.05 13.99 -29.88
C ALA A 82 -13.02 13.85 -31.41
N GLY A 83 -12.29 12.85 -31.92
CA GLY A 83 -12.23 12.52 -33.34
C GLY A 83 -13.58 12.10 -33.90
N GLY A 84 -14.33 11.27 -33.17
CA GLY A 84 -15.69 10.87 -33.54
C GLY A 84 -16.65 12.06 -33.65
N LEU A 85 -16.61 12.97 -32.67
CA LEU A 85 -17.43 14.18 -32.67
C LEU A 85 -17.11 15.11 -33.84
N VAL A 86 -15.81 15.29 -34.14
CA VAL A 86 -15.35 16.12 -35.27
C VAL A 86 -15.77 15.49 -36.60
N ALA A 87 -15.66 14.17 -36.74
CA ALA A 87 -16.13 13.43 -37.90
C ALA A 87 -17.63 13.61 -38.15
N GLU A 88 -18.46 13.46 -37.11
CA GLU A 88 -19.91 13.64 -37.20
C GLU A 88 -20.30 15.09 -37.54
N THR A 89 -19.65 16.07 -36.90
CA THR A 89 -20.02 17.49 -37.02
C THR A 89 -19.60 18.08 -38.37
N PHE A 90 -18.41 17.71 -38.87
CA PHE A 90 -17.82 18.32 -40.07
C PHE A 90 -17.82 17.39 -41.29
N GLU A 91 -18.58 16.29 -41.27
CA GLU A 91 -18.67 15.30 -42.35
C GLU A 91 -18.86 15.95 -43.75
N ARG A 92 -19.73 16.96 -43.82
CA ARG A 92 -20.06 17.69 -45.07
C ARG A 92 -18.99 18.67 -45.54
N PHE A 93 -17.98 18.95 -44.72
CA PHE A 93 -16.95 19.95 -44.96
C PHE A 93 -15.55 19.34 -44.83
N PRO A 94 -15.06 18.58 -45.84
CA PRO A 94 -13.80 17.84 -45.74
C PRO A 94 -12.57 18.69 -45.37
N LYS A 95 -12.54 19.96 -45.81
CA LYS A 95 -11.47 20.90 -45.44
C LYS A 95 -11.54 21.31 -43.97
N ALA A 96 -12.74 21.56 -43.45
CA ALA A 96 -12.94 21.92 -42.04
C ALA A 96 -12.70 20.71 -41.14
N LEU A 97 -13.19 19.53 -41.54
CA LEU A 97 -12.96 18.28 -40.85
C LEU A 97 -11.46 18.03 -40.60
N ARG A 98 -10.65 18.17 -41.66
CA ARG A 98 -9.20 18.00 -41.54
C ARG A 98 -8.56 19.07 -40.66
N ALA A 99 -8.90 20.34 -40.86
CA ALA A 99 -8.29 21.44 -40.12
C ALA A 99 -8.62 21.39 -38.62
N VAL A 100 -9.89 21.15 -38.29
CA VAL A 100 -10.36 21.04 -36.89
C VAL A 100 -9.85 19.77 -36.25
N GLY A 101 -9.86 18.64 -36.97
CA GLY A 101 -9.35 17.37 -36.47
C GLY A 101 -7.86 17.44 -36.13
N MET A 102 -7.05 18.07 -36.98
CA MET A 102 -5.63 18.31 -36.69
C MET A 102 -5.45 19.23 -35.48
N ALA A 103 -6.13 20.39 -35.45
CA ALA A 103 -6.01 21.33 -34.34
C ALA A 103 -6.43 20.72 -32.98
N LEU A 104 -7.42 19.82 -32.99
CA LEU A 104 -7.89 19.12 -31.80
C LEU A 104 -6.91 18.04 -31.35
N SER A 105 -6.32 17.30 -32.30
CA SER A 105 -5.26 16.33 -32.02
C SER A 105 -4.06 17.00 -31.36
N ASP A 106 -3.56 18.08 -31.97
CA ASP A 106 -2.43 18.86 -31.44
C ASP A 106 -2.74 19.38 -30.01
N TYR A 107 -3.96 19.85 -29.78
CA TYR A 107 -4.37 20.34 -28.46
C TYR A 107 -4.45 19.23 -27.40
N ILE A 108 -4.90 18.03 -27.76
CA ILE A 108 -4.94 16.88 -26.84
C ILE A 108 -3.51 16.41 -26.52
N GLU A 109 -2.62 16.41 -27.50
CA GLU A 109 -1.20 16.10 -27.30
C GLU A 109 -0.53 17.10 -26.35
N ASP A 110 -0.78 18.40 -26.53
CA ASP A 110 -0.26 19.46 -25.65
C ASP A 110 -0.75 19.28 -24.19
N LEU A 111 -2.05 19.00 -24.00
CA LEU A 111 -2.62 18.75 -22.68
C LEU A 111 -2.05 17.48 -22.03
N SER A 112 -1.82 16.44 -22.82
CA SER A 112 -1.22 15.19 -22.34
C SER A 112 0.21 15.43 -21.88
N ALA A 113 1.01 16.19 -22.63
CA ALA A 113 2.38 16.56 -22.27
C ALA A 113 2.44 17.50 -21.05
N GLU A 114 1.46 18.38 -20.87
CA GLU A 114 1.34 19.18 -19.64
C GLU A 114 0.99 18.31 -18.42
N THR A 115 0.05 17.38 -18.60
CA THR A 115 -0.35 16.45 -17.54
C THR A 115 0.79 15.52 -17.14
N GLU A 116 1.56 15.01 -18.10
CA GLU A 116 2.73 14.19 -17.81
C GLU A 116 3.75 14.95 -16.95
N ARG A 117 4.03 16.22 -17.27
CA ARG A 117 4.91 17.07 -16.45
C ARG A 117 4.36 17.25 -15.02
N GLY A 118 3.05 17.41 -14.88
CA GLY A 118 2.39 17.48 -13.58
C GLY A 118 2.53 16.19 -12.77
N ILE A 119 2.31 15.04 -13.42
CA ILE A 119 2.51 13.71 -12.81
C ILE A 119 3.95 13.54 -12.37
N SER A 120 4.93 13.86 -13.23
CA SER A 120 6.34 13.79 -12.87
C SER A 120 6.66 14.65 -11.65
N SER A 121 6.17 15.89 -11.59
CA SER A 121 6.38 16.74 -10.41
C SER A 121 5.77 16.16 -9.13
N LEU A 122 4.60 15.52 -9.22
CA LEU A 122 3.98 14.84 -8.07
C LEU A 122 4.80 13.62 -7.63
N MET A 123 5.31 12.84 -8.59
CA MET A 123 6.15 11.68 -8.31
C MET A 123 7.48 12.08 -7.67
N ASP A 124 8.11 13.17 -8.14
CA ASP A 124 9.35 13.68 -7.54
C ASP A 124 9.12 14.04 -6.07
N MET A 125 8.01 14.72 -5.74
CA MET A 125 7.68 15.04 -4.35
C MET A 125 7.52 13.79 -3.48
N GLU A 126 6.93 12.73 -4.02
CA GLU A 126 6.77 11.45 -3.32
C GLU A 126 8.08 10.65 -3.22
N GLU A 127 8.99 10.79 -4.17
CA GLU A 127 10.26 10.04 -4.18
C GLU A 127 11.25 10.58 -3.13
N TYR A 128 11.30 11.89 -2.89
CA TYR A 128 12.34 12.44 -2.00
C TYR A 128 11.98 12.45 -0.51
N ASP A 129 10.70 12.33 -0.13
CA ASP A 129 10.28 12.45 1.27
C ASP A 129 9.37 11.31 1.72
N THR A 130 9.78 10.65 2.81
CA THR A 130 9.00 9.62 3.49
C THR A 130 8.40 10.20 4.77
N PHE A 131 7.51 11.17 4.58
CA PHE A 131 6.85 11.91 5.65
C PHE A 131 5.33 11.73 5.59
N THR A 132 4.69 11.69 6.76
CA THR A 132 3.23 11.67 6.84
C THR A 132 2.74 12.45 8.05
N LEU A 133 1.74 13.31 7.82
CA LEU A 133 0.98 13.96 8.89
C LEU A 133 -0.13 13.06 9.46
N ASN A 134 -0.43 11.95 8.77
CA ASN A 134 -1.50 11.01 9.14
C ASN A 134 -1.00 9.91 10.09
N ASP A 135 -0.21 10.30 11.11
CA ASP A 135 0.40 9.38 12.09
C ASP A 135 -0.63 8.48 12.78
N HIS A 136 -1.80 9.02 13.11
CA HIS A 136 -2.89 8.25 13.73
C HIS A 136 -3.33 7.06 12.85
N TYR A 137 -3.55 7.30 11.56
CA TYR A 137 -3.97 6.24 10.63
C TYR A 137 -2.86 5.22 10.41
N LEU A 138 -1.61 5.67 10.29
CA LEU A 138 -0.47 4.75 10.15
C LEU A 138 -0.34 3.83 11.37
N LYS A 139 -0.43 4.38 12.57
CA LYS A 139 -0.37 3.63 13.84
C LYS A 139 -1.53 2.63 13.97
N ASP A 140 -2.73 3.04 13.61
CA ASP A 140 -3.91 2.16 13.66
C ASP A 140 -3.78 0.98 12.68
N GLN A 141 -3.36 1.26 11.45
CA GLN A 141 -3.10 0.22 10.45
C GLN A 141 -1.97 -0.71 10.86
N PHE A 142 -0.88 -0.17 11.41
CA PHE A 142 0.24 -0.94 11.92
C PHE A 142 -0.20 -1.88 13.05
N THR A 143 -0.91 -1.35 14.04
CA THR A 143 -1.45 -2.14 15.17
C THR A 143 -2.37 -3.24 14.68
N THR A 144 -3.28 -2.91 13.77
CA THR A 144 -4.25 -3.85 13.19
C THR A 144 -3.55 -4.95 12.38
N PHE A 145 -2.54 -4.60 11.60
CA PHE A 145 -1.76 -5.57 10.82
C PHE A 145 -0.91 -6.47 11.71
N LEU A 146 -0.19 -5.89 12.67
CA LEU A 146 0.61 -6.63 13.64
C LEU A 146 -0.27 -7.59 14.46
N GLY A 147 -1.46 -7.16 14.87
CA GLY A 147 -2.41 -8.02 15.57
C GLY A 147 -2.86 -9.20 14.73
N ARG A 148 -3.10 -9.00 13.42
CA ARG A 148 -3.40 -10.10 12.49
C ARG A 148 -2.22 -11.08 12.38
N LEU A 149 -1.00 -10.58 12.26
CA LEU A 149 0.22 -11.42 12.23
C LEU A 149 0.41 -12.22 13.51
N LYS A 150 0.34 -11.56 14.69
CA LYS A 150 0.49 -12.22 15.99
C LYS A 150 -0.59 -13.31 16.17
N ARG A 151 -1.84 -13.06 15.79
CA ARG A 151 -2.91 -14.06 15.84
C ARG A 151 -2.65 -15.25 14.92
N ALA A 152 -2.18 -15.01 13.70
CA ALA A 152 -1.84 -16.08 12.76
C ALA A 152 -0.65 -16.94 13.25
N TYR A 153 0.33 -16.30 13.90
CA TYR A 153 1.50 -16.97 14.46
C TYR A 153 1.20 -17.77 15.73
N LEU A 154 0.58 -17.13 16.73
CA LEU A 154 0.30 -17.73 18.04
C LEU A 154 -0.88 -18.70 18.02
N ARG A 155 -1.78 -18.57 17.03
CA ARG A 155 -3.03 -19.36 16.90
C ARG A 155 -3.75 -19.49 18.24
N PRO A 156 -4.14 -18.36 18.86
CA PRO A 156 -4.74 -18.38 20.18
C PRO A 156 -6.00 -19.27 20.17
N PRO A 157 -6.24 -20.05 21.23
CA PRO A 157 -7.44 -20.87 21.33
C PRO A 157 -8.69 -20.00 21.21
N ALA A 158 -9.69 -20.52 20.48
CA ALA A 158 -10.97 -19.83 20.31
C ALA A 158 -11.74 -19.87 21.63
N TRP A 159 -11.60 -18.82 22.44
CA TRP A 159 -12.29 -18.73 23.72
C TRP A 159 -13.78 -18.52 23.55
N GLY A 160 -14.55 -19.19 24.40
CA GLY A 160 -15.98 -19.01 24.52
C GLY A 160 -16.36 -17.61 25.02
N PRO A 161 -17.63 -17.20 24.84
CA PRO A 161 -18.10 -15.89 25.32
C PRO A 161 -17.97 -15.73 26.85
N ASP A 162 -18.09 -16.82 27.61
CA ASP A 162 -17.99 -16.79 29.07
C ASP A 162 -16.54 -16.60 29.56
N GLU A 163 -15.59 -17.31 28.95
CA GLU A 163 -14.15 -17.17 29.23
C GLU A 163 -13.65 -15.75 28.91
N LYS A 164 -14.14 -15.14 27.82
CA LYS A 164 -13.84 -13.75 27.48
C LYS A 164 -14.34 -12.77 28.55
N ARG A 165 -15.51 -13.01 29.14
CA ARG A 165 -16.05 -12.18 30.23
C ARG A 165 -15.22 -12.33 31.50
N GLU A 166 -14.80 -13.55 31.84
CA GLU A 166 -13.93 -13.79 33.00
C GLU A 166 -12.58 -13.06 32.86
N ILE A 167 -11.95 -13.16 31.70
CA ILE A 167 -10.67 -12.48 31.43
C ILE A 167 -10.83 -10.96 31.48
N THR A 168 -11.91 -10.42 30.93
CA THR A 168 -12.19 -8.97 30.98
C THR A 168 -12.40 -8.50 32.42
N ASN A 169 -13.10 -9.28 33.25
CA ASN A 169 -13.31 -8.97 34.66
C ASN A 169 -11.98 -9.01 35.45
N LEU A 170 -11.11 -9.99 35.18
CA LEU A 170 -9.78 -10.08 35.80
C LEU A 170 -8.89 -8.90 35.38
N LEU A 171 -8.91 -8.51 34.10
CA LEU A 171 -8.18 -7.34 33.60
C LEU A 171 -8.68 -6.05 34.25
N ALA A 172 -9.99 -5.89 34.42
CA ALA A 172 -10.56 -4.74 35.12
C ALA A 172 -10.10 -4.68 36.59
N GLN A 173 -9.99 -5.81 37.28
CA GLN A 173 -9.44 -5.86 38.65
C GLN A 173 -7.95 -5.49 38.67
N LEU A 174 -7.17 -6.00 37.72
CA LEU A 174 -5.73 -5.69 37.59
C LEU A 174 -5.46 -4.23 37.23
N SER A 175 -6.39 -3.56 36.54
CA SER A 175 -6.29 -2.12 36.26
C SER A 175 -6.21 -1.28 37.54
N GLY A 176 -6.89 -1.71 38.62
CA GLY A 176 -6.81 -1.09 39.94
C GLY A 176 -5.42 -1.16 40.58
N TYR A 177 -4.56 -2.06 40.10
CA TYR A 177 -3.17 -2.21 40.54
C TYR A 177 -2.15 -1.52 39.61
N GLY A 178 -2.63 -0.69 38.67
CA GLY A 178 -1.78 0.10 37.77
C GLY A 178 -1.42 -0.58 36.45
N VAL A 179 -2.03 -1.73 36.14
CA VAL A 179 -1.87 -2.39 34.83
C VAL A 179 -2.71 -1.65 33.78
N ARG A 180 -2.09 -1.29 32.65
CA ARG A 180 -2.73 -0.42 31.62
C ARG A 180 -3.59 -1.15 30.58
N PHE A 181 -3.65 -2.47 30.61
CA PHE A 181 -4.40 -3.23 29.61
C PHE A 181 -5.90 -3.15 29.89
N THR A 182 -6.66 -2.55 28.96
CA THR A 182 -8.09 -2.32 29.13
C THR A 182 -8.94 -3.43 28.52
N ASN A 183 -8.38 -4.15 27.57
CA ASN A 183 -9.03 -5.25 26.89
C ASN A 183 -8.04 -6.41 26.66
N HIS A 184 -8.58 -7.58 26.29
CA HIS A 184 -7.76 -8.75 26.00
C HIS A 184 -6.82 -8.54 24.81
N ASP A 185 -7.26 -7.80 23.78
CA ASP A 185 -6.44 -7.55 22.61
C ASP A 185 -5.18 -6.73 22.96
N ASP A 186 -5.27 -5.78 23.89
CA ASP A 186 -4.13 -5.02 24.40
C ASP A 186 -3.11 -5.94 25.08
N LEU A 187 -3.60 -6.88 25.90
CA LEU A 187 -2.76 -7.88 26.57
C LEU A 187 -2.09 -8.81 25.55
N PHE A 188 -2.85 -9.26 24.56
CA PHE A 188 -2.35 -10.12 23.48
C PHE A 188 -1.27 -9.41 22.67
N MET A 189 -1.45 -8.13 22.35
CA MET A 189 -0.48 -7.32 21.63
C MET A 189 0.82 -7.10 22.43
N ALA A 190 0.72 -7.05 23.76
CA ALA A 190 1.85 -6.86 24.66
C ALA A 190 2.70 -8.12 24.91
N GLN A 191 2.28 -9.29 24.43
CA GLN A 191 3.09 -10.50 24.56
C GLN A 191 4.36 -10.38 23.69
N PRO A 192 5.56 -10.51 24.27
CA PRO A 192 6.81 -10.50 23.52
C PRO A 192 6.89 -11.77 22.66
N THR A 193 7.13 -11.57 21.37
CA THR A 193 7.35 -12.62 20.38
C THR A 193 8.84 -12.66 20.00
N PRO A 194 9.36 -13.78 19.45
CA PRO A 194 10.77 -13.89 19.07
C PRO A 194 11.23 -12.92 17.97
N VAL A 195 10.29 -12.15 17.41
CA VAL A 195 10.48 -11.18 16.33
C VAL A 195 10.23 -9.74 16.78
N ASP A 196 9.88 -9.53 18.07
CA ASP A 196 9.85 -8.20 18.70
C ASP A 196 11.27 -7.72 19.07
#